data_AF-A0AB73TVM3-F1
#
_entry.id   AF-A0AB73TVM3-F1
#
_cell.length_a   1.000
_cell.length_b   1.000
_cell.length_c   1.000
_cell.angle_alpha   90.00
_cell.angle_beta   90.00
_cell.angle_gamma   90.00
#
_symmetry.space_group_name_H-M   'P 1'
#
loop_
_entity.id
_entity.type
_entity.pdbx_description
1 polymer ?
#
loop_
_entity_poly.entity_id
_entity_poly.type
_entity_poly.pdbx_seq_one_letter_code
_entity_poly.pdbx_strand_id
1 'polypeptide(L)'
;MSRGLGNVQRSVIDALLRRANLDRYVVPSDAAIYELIGIEDPPRSVSGRWRWYTVDLLGLTNASNTRAARVSLHRAVRKLGESGHLEVSVMPYDNPWAAYRDYEDRLQGGIDLTELRELDRRWPSRMNQTLWFRLPPPEHGPPPARDQLAILEFIDDYHPEPFADFAATLDREKRWRTPTGEFLAWLFLGSGVP
;
A
#
# COMPACT_ATOMS: atom_id res chain seq x y z
N MET A 1 -19.11 -32.15 -2.61
CA MET A 1 -18.22 -31.92 -1.46
C MET A 1 -17.15 -30.91 -1.86
N SER A 2 -17.28 -29.66 -1.42
CA SER A 2 -16.21 -28.67 -1.56
C SER A 2 -15.03 -29.12 -0.69
N ARG A 3 -13.88 -29.42 -1.29
CA ARG A 3 -12.64 -29.60 -0.52
C ARG A 3 -12.36 -28.24 0.12
N GLY A 4 -12.35 -28.18 1.46
CA GLY A 4 -12.12 -26.94 2.20
C GLY A 4 -10.77 -26.28 1.86
N LEU A 5 -10.55 -25.09 2.43
CA LEU A 5 -9.36 -24.27 2.14
C LEU A 5 -8.06 -25.06 2.37
N GLY A 6 -7.17 -25.01 1.37
CA GLY A 6 -5.83 -25.60 1.46
C GLY A 6 -4.94 -24.86 2.47
N ASN A 7 -3.84 -25.49 2.91
CA ASN A 7 -2.94 -24.92 3.92
C ASN A 7 -2.40 -23.53 3.53
N VAL A 8 -2.06 -23.32 2.25
CA VAL A 8 -1.57 -22.03 1.75
C VAL A 8 -2.66 -20.95 1.82
N GLN A 9 -3.91 -21.29 1.50
CA GLN A 9 -5.02 -20.34 1.56
C GLN A 9 -5.31 -19.92 3.00
N ARG A 10 -5.29 -20.86 3.95
CA ARG A 10 -5.41 -20.55 5.38
C ARG A 10 -4.28 -19.63 5.86
N SER A 11 -3.05 -19.91 5.46
CA SER A 11 -1.89 -19.07 5.81
C SER A 11 -2.02 -17.64 5.28
N VAL A 12 -2.59 -17.47 4.08
CA VAL A 12 -2.89 -16.14 3.50
C VAL A 12 -3.92 -15.40 4.34
N ILE A 13 -5.04 -16.03 4.69
CA ILE A 13 -6.09 -15.42 5.51
C ILE A 13 -5.54 -15.02 6.88
N ASP A 14 -4.80 -15.90 7.55
CA ASP A 14 -4.24 -15.62 8.87
C ASP A 14 -3.26 -14.44 8.83
N ALA A 15 -2.47 -14.31 7.76
CA ALA A 15 -1.56 -13.18 7.59
C ALA A 15 -2.31 -11.86 7.36
N LEU A 16 -3.39 -11.89 6.59
CA LEU A 16 -4.24 -10.72 6.33
C LEU A 16 -4.96 -10.25 7.60
N LEU A 17 -5.50 -11.18 8.40
CA LEU A 17 -6.13 -10.86 9.69
C LEU A 17 -5.14 -10.24 10.66
N ARG A 18 -3.95 -10.84 10.80
CA ARG A 18 -2.88 -10.26 11.63
C ARG A 18 -2.50 -8.86 11.17
N ARG A 19 -2.38 -8.63 9.87
CA ARG A 19 -2.06 -7.31 9.33
C ARG A 19 -3.18 -6.31 9.60
N ALA A 20 -4.44 -6.66 9.36
CA ALA A 20 -5.58 -5.79 9.64
C ALA A 20 -5.56 -5.21 11.06
N ASN A 21 -5.16 -6.02 12.04
CA ASN A 21 -5.05 -5.60 13.44
C ASN A 21 -3.83 -4.69 13.73
N LEU A 22 -2.81 -4.70 12.87
CA LEU A 22 -1.56 -3.95 13.03
C LEU A 22 -1.44 -2.74 12.10
N ASP A 23 -2.37 -2.57 11.16
CA ASP A 23 -2.20 -1.63 10.05
C ASP A 23 -2.64 -0.21 10.37
N ARG A 24 -1.86 0.39 11.26
CA ARG A 24 -2.07 1.73 11.79
C ARG A 24 -0.79 2.53 11.65
N TYR A 25 -0.93 3.78 11.22
CA TYR A 25 0.16 4.76 11.27
C TYR A 25 -0.14 5.80 12.33
N VAL A 26 0.81 5.99 13.23
CA VAL A 26 0.76 7.07 14.22
C VAL A 26 1.25 8.33 13.52
N VAL A 27 0.35 9.30 13.35
CA VAL A 27 0.66 10.53 12.61
C VAL A 27 1.57 11.40 13.49
N PRO A 28 2.81 11.69 13.07
CA PRO A 28 3.68 12.60 13.82
C PRO A 28 3.22 14.05 13.62
N SER A 29 3.68 14.95 14.49
CA SER A 29 3.40 16.38 14.35
C SER A 29 4.23 17.00 13.23
N ASP A 30 3.82 16.79 11.98
CA ASP A 30 4.53 17.22 10.77
C ASP A 30 3.54 17.87 9.78
N ALA A 31 3.81 19.12 9.38
CA ALA A 31 2.92 19.90 8.53
C ALA A 31 2.77 19.29 7.12
N ALA A 32 3.83 18.70 6.57
CA ALA A 32 3.77 18.07 5.24
C ALA A 32 2.86 16.83 5.27
N ILE A 33 2.90 16.06 6.36
CA ILE A 33 2.00 14.91 6.54
C ILE A 33 0.56 15.38 6.74
N TYR A 34 0.34 16.47 7.47
CA TYR A 34 -1.01 17.01 7.68
C TYR A 34 -1.64 17.47 6.37
N GLU A 35 -0.85 18.14 5.52
CA GLU A 35 -1.25 18.53 4.18
C GLU A 35 -1.56 17.32 3.29
N LEU A 36 -0.73 16.27 3.33
CA LEU A 36 -0.99 15.02 2.61
C LEU A 36 -2.27 14.32 3.07
N ILE A 37 -2.58 14.37 4.37
CA ILE A 37 -3.83 13.82 4.88
C ILE A 37 -5.00 14.68 4.37
N GLY A 38 -4.83 16.00 4.24
CA GLY A 38 -5.85 16.89 3.67
C GLY A 38 -7.00 17.17 4.63
N ILE A 39 -6.70 17.48 5.90
CA ILE A 39 -7.63 17.99 6.94
C ILE A 39 -6.89 18.92 7.89
N GLU A 40 -7.59 19.93 8.39
CA GLU A 40 -7.03 20.94 9.32
C GLU A 40 -6.60 20.35 10.67
N ASP A 41 -7.32 19.35 11.19
CA ASP A 41 -6.99 18.64 12.44
C ASP A 41 -6.88 17.13 12.17
N PRO A 42 -5.69 16.64 11.79
CA PRO A 42 -5.51 15.23 11.45
C PRO A 42 -5.64 14.34 12.69
N PRO A 43 -6.24 13.14 12.55
CA PRO A 43 -6.36 12.23 13.65
C PRO A 43 -4.96 11.79 14.12
N ARG A 44 -4.83 11.46 15.41
CA ARG A 44 -3.58 10.89 15.98
C ARG A 44 -3.06 9.66 15.24
N SER A 45 -3.93 9.00 14.48
CA SER A 45 -3.56 7.87 13.65
C SER A 45 -4.54 7.65 12.51
N VAL A 46 -4.04 7.10 11.42
CA VAL A 46 -4.82 6.64 10.27
C VAL A 46 -4.69 5.12 10.11
N SER A 47 -5.66 4.51 9.46
CA SER A 47 -5.62 3.08 9.08
C SER A 47 -5.62 2.93 7.58
N GLY A 48 -5.00 1.87 7.09
CA GLY A 48 -5.21 1.49 5.71
C GLY A 48 -5.87 0.13 5.59
N ARG A 49 -7.00 0.12 4.90
CA ARG A 49 -7.74 -1.10 4.60
C ARG A 49 -7.32 -1.69 3.26
N TRP A 50 -6.69 -0.92 2.38
CA TRP A 50 -6.30 -1.36 1.04
C TRP A 50 -4.79 -1.47 0.95
N ARG A 51 -4.27 -2.58 0.47
CA ARG A 51 -2.80 -2.72 0.36
C ARG A 51 -2.38 -3.05 -1.04
N TRP A 52 -1.29 -2.42 -1.48
CA TRP A 52 -0.48 -2.96 -2.56
C TRP A 52 -0.02 -4.32 -2.08
N TYR A 53 -0.44 -5.38 -2.76
CA TYR A 53 0.19 -6.67 -2.59
C TYR A 53 1.04 -6.97 -3.80
N THR A 54 2.35 -6.94 -3.57
CA THR A 54 3.19 -8.07 -3.98
C THR A 54 2.97 -9.19 -2.95
N VAL A 55 3.02 -10.46 -3.35
CA VAL A 55 2.95 -11.60 -2.40
C VAL A 55 3.97 -11.47 -1.24
N ASP A 56 5.04 -10.72 -1.49
CA ASP A 56 6.12 -10.42 -0.54
C ASP A 56 5.69 -9.53 0.62
N LEU A 57 4.64 -8.75 0.42
CA LEU A 57 4.08 -7.90 1.46
C LEU A 57 3.26 -8.67 2.49
N LEU A 58 2.91 -9.95 2.31
CA LEU A 58 2.22 -10.70 3.36
C LEU A 58 3.16 -11.14 4.51
N GLY A 59 4.48 -10.95 4.37
CA GLY A 59 5.47 -11.60 5.23
C GLY A 59 5.44 -13.13 5.09
N LEU A 60 4.74 -13.65 4.07
CA LEU A 60 4.64 -15.08 3.76
C LEU A 60 5.77 -15.56 2.85
N THR A 61 6.59 -14.63 2.35
CA THR A 61 7.82 -14.91 1.64
C THR A 61 8.94 -14.04 2.21
N ASN A 62 10.16 -14.51 2.03
CA ASN A 62 11.40 -13.83 2.30
C ASN A 62 12.32 -13.96 1.06
N ALA A 63 13.53 -13.41 1.16
CA ALA A 63 14.51 -13.45 0.08
C ALA A 63 14.93 -14.87 -0.35
N SER A 64 14.75 -15.88 0.53
CA SER A 64 15.11 -17.28 0.27
C SER A 64 13.99 -18.10 -0.40
N ASN A 65 12.75 -17.61 -0.46
CA ASN A 65 11.64 -18.35 -1.06
C ASN A 65 11.78 -18.46 -2.58
N THR A 66 11.57 -19.67 -3.09
CA THR A 66 11.65 -19.97 -4.53
C THR A 66 10.54 -19.28 -5.34
N ARG A 67 10.80 -19.12 -6.65
CA ARG A 67 9.79 -18.65 -7.62
C ARG A 67 8.49 -19.48 -7.56
N ALA A 68 8.60 -20.80 -7.38
CA ALA A 68 7.43 -21.68 -7.31
C ALA A 68 6.55 -21.40 -6.09
N ALA A 69 7.16 -21.13 -4.91
CA ALA A 69 6.42 -20.76 -3.71
C ALA A 69 5.64 -19.46 -3.90
N ARG A 70 6.29 -18.45 -4.51
CA ARG A 70 5.68 -17.15 -4.83
C ARG A 70 4.49 -17.31 -5.79
N VAL A 71 4.65 -18.10 -6.86
CA VAL A 71 3.56 -18.41 -7.80
C VAL A 71 2.39 -19.12 -7.10
N SER A 72 2.67 -20.04 -6.17
CA SER A 72 1.64 -20.75 -5.42
C SER A 72 0.83 -19.81 -4.54
N LEU A 73 1.48 -18.87 -3.86
CA LEU A 73 0.82 -17.82 -3.07
C LEU A 73 -0.05 -16.91 -3.95
N HIS A 74 0.46 -16.43 -5.09
CA HIS A 74 -0.33 -15.64 -6.04
C HIS A 74 -1.60 -16.39 -6.49
N ARG A 75 -1.47 -17.69 -6.79
CA ARG A 75 -2.62 -18.53 -7.17
C ARG A 75 -3.59 -18.72 -6.01
N ALA A 76 -3.10 -18.91 -4.78
CA ALA A 76 -3.95 -19.07 -3.60
C ALA A 76 -4.77 -17.80 -3.32
N VAL A 77 -4.11 -16.65 -3.37
CA VAL A 77 -4.72 -15.33 -3.22
C VAL A 77 -5.79 -15.09 -4.30
N ARG A 78 -5.48 -15.34 -5.57
CA ARG A 78 -6.45 -15.24 -6.67
C ARG A 78 -7.68 -16.13 -6.44
N LYS A 79 -7.46 -17.40 -6.06
CA LYS A 79 -8.56 -18.34 -5.76
C LYS A 79 -9.41 -17.88 -4.59
N LEU A 80 -8.79 -17.34 -3.53
CA LEU A 80 -9.52 -16.79 -2.40
C LEU A 80 -10.43 -15.64 -2.84
N GLY A 81 -9.94 -14.77 -3.73
CA GLY A 81 -10.73 -13.74 -4.40
C GLY A 81 -11.90 -14.28 -5.19
N GLU A 82 -11.64 -15.23 -6.11
CA GLU A 82 -12.67 -15.88 -6.93
C GLU A 82 -13.74 -16.58 -6.09
N SER A 83 -13.38 -17.07 -4.89
CA SER A 83 -14.32 -17.71 -3.95
C SER A 83 -15.02 -16.74 -2.98
N GLY A 84 -14.76 -15.43 -3.05
CA GLY A 84 -15.36 -14.42 -2.19
C GLY A 84 -14.84 -14.39 -0.75
N HIS A 85 -13.74 -15.11 -0.45
CA HIS A 85 -13.08 -15.05 0.85
C HIS A 85 -12.21 -13.80 1.02
N LEU A 86 -11.81 -13.18 -0.08
CA LEU A 86 -11.08 -11.92 -0.11
C LEU A 86 -11.71 -10.98 -1.11
N GLU A 87 -11.85 -9.71 -0.75
CA GLU A 87 -12.18 -8.66 -1.69
C GLU A 87 -10.89 -8.27 -2.43
N VAL A 88 -10.84 -8.66 -3.71
CA VAL A 88 -9.74 -8.34 -4.63
C VAL A 88 -10.28 -7.31 -5.60
N SER A 89 -9.67 -6.14 -5.63
CA SER A 89 -10.07 -5.09 -6.57
C SER A 89 -9.02 -4.90 -7.65
N VAL A 90 -9.48 -4.55 -8.85
CA VAL A 90 -8.66 -3.78 -9.78
C VAL A 90 -8.73 -2.36 -9.23
N MET A 91 -7.58 -1.78 -8.91
CA MET A 91 -7.38 -0.46 -8.26
C MET A 91 -8.59 0.50 -8.37
N PRO A 92 -9.09 1.10 -7.26
CA PRO A 92 -10.15 2.10 -7.36
C PRO A 92 -9.69 3.50 -7.83
N TYR A 93 -8.41 3.68 -8.16
CA TYR A 93 -7.80 4.95 -8.66
C TYR A 93 -6.78 4.64 -9.76
N ASP A 94 -6.38 5.64 -10.55
CA ASP A 94 -5.27 5.53 -11.51
C ASP A 94 -3.91 5.53 -10.77
N ASN A 95 -2.83 5.16 -11.46
CA ASN A 95 -1.50 5.03 -10.83
C ASN A 95 -1.10 6.35 -10.14
N PRO A 96 -1.05 6.43 -8.80
CA PRO A 96 -0.78 7.71 -8.11
C PRO A 96 0.65 8.19 -8.34
N TRP A 97 1.53 7.28 -8.80
CA TRP A 97 2.90 7.59 -9.17
C TRP A 97 3.07 7.83 -10.67
N ALA A 98 2.01 7.81 -11.46
CA ALA A 98 2.12 8.17 -12.86
C ALA A 98 2.49 9.65 -12.96
N ALA A 99 3.29 9.96 -13.97
CA ALA A 99 3.47 11.35 -14.34
C ALA A 99 2.13 11.90 -14.84
N TYR A 100 1.77 13.10 -14.39
CA TYR A 100 0.58 13.82 -14.79
C TYR A 100 0.98 15.14 -15.45
N ARG A 101 0.02 15.80 -16.10
CA ARG A 101 0.24 17.14 -16.66
C ARG A 101 -0.46 18.17 -15.79
N ASP A 102 0.28 19.19 -15.37
CA ASP A 102 -0.29 20.30 -14.62
C ASP A 102 -1.14 21.23 -15.50
N TYR A 103 -1.71 22.27 -14.90
CA TYR A 103 -2.55 23.26 -15.60
C TYR A 103 -1.78 24.06 -16.67
N GLU A 104 -0.44 24.01 -16.67
CA GLU A 104 0.44 24.64 -17.66
C GLU A 104 0.95 23.62 -18.70
N ASP A 105 0.37 22.42 -18.77
CA ASP A 105 0.77 21.33 -19.66
C ASP A 105 2.20 20.81 -19.41
N ARG A 106 2.78 21.04 -18.23
CA ARG A 106 4.10 20.52 -17.88
C ARG A 106 3.95 19.12 -17.28
N LEU A 107 4.84 18.22 -17.67
CA LEU A 107 4.91 16.88 -17.07
C LEU A 107 5.46 16.98 -15.65
N GLN A 108 4.67 16.54 -14.67
CA GLN A 108 5.00 16.53 -13.25
C GLN A 108 4.90 15.12 -12.68
N GLY A 109 5.58 14.89 -11.55
CA GLY A 109 5.60 13.60 -10.87
C GLY A 109 6.24 12.48 -11.69
N GLY A 110 5.80 11.24 -11.45
CA GLY A 110 6.38 10.06 -12.09
C GLY A 110 7.50 9.43 -11.26
N ILE A 111 7.18 8.43 -10.45
CA ILE A 111 8.21 7.66 -9.75
C ILE A 111 8.59 6.39 -10.52
N ASP A 112 9.89 6.15 -10.67
CA ASP A 112 10.40 4.85 -11.12
C ASP A 112 10.30 3.81 -10.00
N LEU A 113 9.32 2.90 -10.15
CA LEU A 113 9.12 1.79 -9.23
C LEU A 113 10.31 0.83 -9.15
N THR A 114 11.15 0.78 -10.19
CA THR A 114 12.39 0.01 -10.18
C THR A 114 13.36 0.60 -9.17
N GLU A 115 13.53 1.93 -9.16
CA GLU A 115 14.36 2.62 -8.17
C GLU A 115 13.79 2.43 -6.76
N LEU A 116 12.47 2.54 -6.58
CA LEU A 116 11.85 2.27 -5.27
C LEU A 116 12.12 0.86 -4.76
N ARG A 117 12.09 -0.12 -5.66
CA ARG A 117 12.35 -1.51 -5.33
C ARG A 117 13.80 -1.77 -4.90
N GLU A 118 14.75 -0.96 -5.34
CA GLU A 118 16.14 -1.03 -4.88
C GLU A 118 16.27 -0.61 -3.40
N LEU A 119 15.41 0.30 -2.94
CA LEU A 119 15.37 0.80 -1.56
C LEU A 119 14.63 -0.16 -0.65
N ASP A 120 13.45 -0.58 -1.10
CA ASP A 120 12.59 -1.50 -0.39
C ASP A 120 12.02 -2.51 -1.39
N ARG A 121 12.52 -3.74 -1.29
CA ARG A 121 12.16 -4.85 -2.20
C ARG A 121 10.68 -5.21 -2.18
N ARG A 122 9.92 -4.68 -1.22
CA ARG A 122 8.47 -4.85 -1.12
C ARG A 122 7.73 -4.09 -2.22
N TRP A 123 8.31 -3.02 -2.76
CA TRP A 123 7.77 -2.31 -3.93
C TRP A 123 7.72 -3.24 -5.15
N PRO A 124 6.64 -3.21 -5.94
CA PRO A 124 6.58 -3.89 -7.22
C PRO A 124 7.59 -3.25 -8.19
N SER A 125 8.19 -4.04 -9.08
CA SER A 125 8.98 -3.46 -10.18
C SER A 125 8.13 -2.93 -11.33
N ARG A 126 6.85 -3.32 -11.42
CA ARG A 126 5.93 -2.96 -12.50
C ARG A 126 4.49 -2.93 -11.97
N MET A 127 3.69 -1.98 -12.45
CA MET A 127 2.28 -1.83 -12.02
C MET A 127 1.43 -3.08 -12.31
N ASN A 128 1.64 -3.76 -13.44
CA ASN A 128 0.86 -4.96 -13.77
C ASN A 128 1.19 -6.20 -12.89
N GLN A 129 2.10 -6.07 -11.93
CA GLN A 129 2.44 -7.11 -10.95
C GLN A 129 1.75 -6.91 -9.61
N THR A 130 1.01 -5.82 -9.43
CA THR A 130 0.29 -5.52 -8.18
C THR A 130 -1.09 -6.12 -8.19
N LEU A 131 -1.48 -6.68 -7.05
CA LEU A 131 -2.87 -7.00 -6.75
C LEU A 131 -3.29 -6.17 -5.53
N TRP A 132 -4.52 -5.67 -5.52
CA TRP A 132 -5.07 -4.95 -4.39
C TRP A 132 -6.03 -5.81 -3.63
N PHE A 133 -5.84 -5.87 -2.31
CA PHE A 133 -6.77 -6.55 -1.43
C PHE A 133 -7.22 -5.59 -0.36
N ARG A 134 -8.49 -5.73 -0.02
CA ARG A 134 -9.02 -5.16 1.18
C ARG A 134 -8.68 -6.07 2.35
N LEU A 135 -8.00 -5.52 3.35
CA LEU A 135 -7.86 -6.16 4.64
C LEU A 135 -9.25 -6.35 5.26
N PRO A 136 -9.49 -7.48 5.93
CA PRO A 136 -10.71 -7.66 6.71
C PRO A 136 -10.83 -6.55 7.77
N PRO A 137 -12.04 -6.26 8.28
CA PRO A 137 -12.18 -5.37 9.43
C PRO A 137 -11.34 -5.90 10.61
N PRO A 138 -10.73 -5.01 11.41
CA PRO A 138 -9.97 -5.44 12.59
C PRO A 138 -10.90 -6.17 13.57
N GLU A 139 -10.37 -7.15 14.29
CA GLU A 139 -11.14 -7.94 15.26
C GLU A 139 -11.52 -7.10 16.49
N HIS A 140 -10.75 -6.05 16.77
CA HIS A 140 -10.92 -5.22 17.96
C HIS A 140 -10.90 -3.72 17.63
N GLY A 141 -11.93 -3.02 18.11
CA GLY A 141 -12.06 -1.57 18.03
C GLY A 141 -12.66 -1.07 16.70
N PRO A 142 -13.20 0.16 16.69
CA PRO A 142 -13.61 0.80 15.45
C PRO A 142 -12.38 1.12 14.59
N PRO A 143 -12.51 1.07 13.24
CA PRO A 143 -11.44 1.54 12.37
C PRO A 143 -11.13 3.03 12.65
N PRO A 144 -9.86 3.46 12.61
CA PRO A 144 -9.46 4.86 12.76
C PRO A 144 -10.25 5.84 11.89
N ALA A 145 -10.29 7.10 12.35
CA ALA A 145 -11.18 8.16 11.85
C ALA A 145 -10.99 8.53 10.36
N ARG A 146 -9.87 8.17 9.73
CA ARG A 146 -9.67 8.32 8.28
C ARG A 146 -9.09 7.06 7.67
N ASP A 147 -9.75 6.59 6.62
CA ASP A 147 -9.27 5.53 5.76
C ASP A 147 -8.23 6.11 4.79
N GLN A 148 -7.12 5.41 4.65
CA GLN A 148 -6.16 5.55 3.56
C GLN A 148 -6.81 5.82 2.20
N LEU A 149 -7.95 5.21 1.86
CA LEU A 149 -8.63 5.47 0.58
C LEU A 149 -8.95 6.96 0.40
N ALA A 150 -9.48 7.62 1.43
CA ALA A 150 -9.81 9.06 1.39
C ALA A 150 -8.57 9.97 1.40
N ILE A 151 -7.39 9.43 1.73
CA ILE A 151 -6.11 10.14 1.63
C ILE A 151 -5.58 10.00 0.20
N LEU A 152 -5.69 8.80 -0.38
CA LEU A 152 -5.27 8.55 -1.76
C LEU A 152 -6.16 9.27 -2.77
N GLU A 153 -7.47 9.31 -2.56
CA GLU A 153 -8.41 10.13 -3.35
C GLU A 153 -8.02 11.61 -3.29
N PHE A 154 -7.69 12.12 -2.09
CA PHE A 154 -7.23 13.51 -1.95
C PHE A 154 -5.91 13.77 -2.69
N ILE A 155 -4.95 12.85 -2.61
CA ILE A 155 -3.67 12.98 -3.32
C ILE A 155 -3.86 12.96 -4.84
N ASP A 156 -4.76 12.09 -5.33
CA ASP A 156 -5.07 11.95 -6.76
C ASP A 156 -5.79 13.19 -7.31
N ASP A 157 -6.78 13.71 -6.56
CA ASP A 157 -7.57 14.86 -6.99
C ASP A 157 -6.81 16.20 -6.90
N TYR A 158 -5.97 16.37 -5.87
CA TYR A 158 -5.39 17.67 -5.53
C TYR A 158 -3.88 17.78 -5.73
N HIS A 159 -3.16 16.66 -5.86
CA HIS A 159 -1.71 16.62 -6.01
C HIS A 159 -0.97 17.61 -5.08
N PRO A 160 -1.12 17.48 -3.74
CA PRO A 160 -0.57 18.43 -2.77
C PRO A 160 0.94 18.60 -2.94
N GLU A 161 1.47 19.79 -2.65
CA GLU A 161 2.88 20.15 -2.90
C GLU A 161 3.86 19.12 -2.29
N PRO A 162 3.69 18.65 -1.04
CA PRO A 162 4.54 17.59 -0.48
C PRO A 162 4.53 16.28 -1.27
N PHE A 163 3.42 15.95 -1.92
CA PHE A 163 3.36 14.77 -2.79
C PHE A 163 4.06 15.03 -4.12
N ALA A 164 3.79 16.17 -4.75
CA ALA A 164 4.41 16.55 -6.02
C ALA A 164 5.94 16.66 -5.91
N ASP A 165 6.42 17.33 -4.86
CA ASP A 165 7.85 17.45 -4.53
C ASP A 165 8.49 16.09 -4.32
N PHE A 166 7.78 15.18 -3.68
CA PHE A 166 8.28 13.85 -3.41
C PHE A 166 8.29 12.98 -4.68
N ALA A 167 7.20 12.99 -5.45
CA ALA A 167 7.05 12.27 -6.71
C ALA A 167 8.02 12.73 -7.79
N ALA A 168 8.45 14.00 -7.76
CA ALA A 168 9.42 14.56 -8.67
C ALA A 168 10.89 14.20 -8.33
N THR A 169 11.14 13.60 -7.15
CA THR A 169 12.50 13.29 -6.71
C THR A 169 12.87 11.81 -6.83
N LEU A 170 14.10 11.57 -7.31
CA LEU A 170 14.75 10.27 -7.22
C LEU A 170 15.21 10.03 -5.76
N ASP A 171 15.15 8.80 -5.24
CA ASP A 171 15.59 8.53 -3.85
C ASP A 171 17.10 8.65 -3.61
N ARG A 172 17.86 9.15 -4.59
CA ARG A 172 19.27 9.50 -4.37
C ARG A 172 19.44 10.51 -3.23
N GLU A 173 18.41 11.29 -2.93
CA GLU A 173 18.36 12.22 -1.79
C GLU A 173 17.92 11.58 -0.46
N LYS A 174 17.65 10.26 -0.44
CA LYS A 174 17.11 9.53 0.73
C LYS A 174 15.78 10.10 1.24
N ARG A 175 14.95 10.65 0.36
CA ARG A 175 13.64 11.23 0.72
C ARG A 175 12.73 10.18 1.36
N TRP A 176 12.87 8.91 1.00
CA TRP A 176 12.09 7.82 1.59
C TRP A 176 12.41 7.53 3.07
N ARG A 177 13.49 8.12 3.61
CA ARG A 177 13.84 8.05 5.05
C ARG A 177 13.35 9.24 5.87
N THR A 178 12.68 10.20 5.22
CA THR A 178 12.03 11.32 5.91
C THR A 178 10.68 10.89 6.46
N PRO A 179 10.09 11.58 7.46
CA PRO A 179 8.75 11.27 7.95
C PRO A 179 7.70 11.22 6.85
N THR A 180 7.74 12.16 5.89
CA THR A 180 6.88 12.19 4.71
C THR A 180 7.05 10.93 3.84
N GLY A 181 8.30 10.54 3.58
CA GLY A 181 8.60 9.32 2.83
C GLY A 181 8.15 8.05 3.54
N GLU A 182 8.31 7.97 4.86
CA GLU A 182 7.83 6.85 5.68
C GLU A 182 6.30 6.78 5.69
N PHE A 183 5.62 7.93 5.75
CA PHE A 183 4.17 8.01 5.65
C PHE A 183 3.67 7.55 4.28
N LEU A 184 4.27 8.04 3.19
CA LEU A 184 3.96 7.60 1.83
C LEU A 184 4.24 6.10 1.67
N ALA A 185 5.36 5.59 2.20
CA ALA A 185 5.66 4.16 2.16
C ALA A 185 4.60 3.35 2.89
N TRP A 186 4.17 3.79 4.07
CA TRP A 186 3.08 3.17 4.81
C TRP A 186 1.76 3.21 4.05
N LEU A 187 1.43 4.32 3.37
CA LEU A 187 0.22 4.46 2.58
C LEU A 187 0.10 3.39 1.51
N PHE A 188 1.18 2.81 1.00
CA PHE A 188 1.11 1.77 -0.04
C PHE A 188 1.43 0.37 0.49
N LEU A 189 2.49 0.27 1.30
CA LEU A 189 3.05 -1.00 1.77
C LEU A 189 2.49 -1.46 3.13
N GLY A 190 1.78 -0.57 3.83
CA GLY A 190 1.36 -0.76 5.21
C GLY A 190 2.51 -0.64 6.19
N SER A 191 2.26 -1.01 7.45
CA SER A 191 3.29 -0.97 8.49
C SER A 191 4.53 -1.78 8.10
N GLY A 192 5.70 -1.17 8.24
CA GLY A 192 6.97 -1.88 8.24
C GLY A 192 6.96 -2.81 9.45
N VAL A 193 6.87 -4.11 9.21
CA VAL A 193 7.12 -5.07 10.29
C VAL A 193 8.63 -5.28 10.35
N PRO A 194 9.26 -5.29 11.53
CA PRO A 194 10.63 -5.77 11.71
C PRO A 194 10.80 -7.23 11.24
#